data_AF-A0A6L4B829-F1
#
_entry.id   AF-A0A6L4B829-F1
#
_cell.length_a   1.000
_cell.length_b   1.000
_cell.length_c   1.000
_cell.angle_alpha   90.00
_cell.angle_beta   90.00
_cell.angle_gamma   90.00
#
_symmetry.space_group_name_H-M   'P 1'
#
loop_
_entity.id
_entity.type
_entity.pdbx_description
1 polymer ?
#
loop_
_entity_poly.entity_id
_entity_poly.type
_entity_poly.pdbx_seq_one_letter_code
_entity_poly.pdbx_strand_id
1 'polypeptide(L)'
;MLSAAGVALAVVAGIAFAPRLPRLRRRYDSAALQALSRRPDMNPGDERLKLELAAWARTGAGHGATLLPWQRPRVPLPLTLRSVEGHHENTLVHFAYRLAGYHQLDERSRLGGLIYRLGVQLRPLLWFVPRRPDTPWDDCWLTAVDAPRLIALARWQPRRPTLIVLDRLQPAEVSRVMEALTHAASLTEQPIRVVVLGRDSGRKAPQRKG
;
A
#
# COMPACT_ATOMS: atom_id res chain seq x y z
N MET A 1 -34.35 -5.69 26.41
CA MET A 1 -35.12 -6.35 25.33
C MET A 1 -34.93 -5.53 24.05
N LEU A 2 -34.31 -6.10 23.02
CA LEU A 2 -34.25 -5.45 21.70
C LEU A 2 -35.65 -5.52 21.06
N SER A 3 -36.19 -4.40 20.59
CA SER A 3 -37.46 -4.36 19.88
C SER A 3 -37.38 -5.17 18.57
N ALA A 4 -38.52 -5.62 18.04
CA ALA A 4 -38.57 -6.33 16.75
C ALA A 4 -37.90 -5.53 15.62
N ALA A 5 -38.02 -4.20 15.65
CA ALA A 5 -37.32 -3.29 14.74
C ALA A 5 -35.79 -3.33 14.94
N GLY A 6 -35.31 -3.43 16.18
CA GLY A 6 -33.88 -3.57 16.49
C GLY A 6 -33.30 -4.90 16.00
N VAL A 7 -34.06 -5.99 16.11
CA VAL A 7 -33.67 -7.31 15.59
C VAL A 7 -33.64 -7.32 14.06
N ALA A 8 -34.67 -6.76 13.42
CA ALA A 8 -34.73 -6.66 11.95
C ALA A 8 -33.56 -5.84 11.38
N LEU A 9 -33.24 -4.69 11.99
CA LEU A 9 -32.11 -3.87 11.59
C LEU A 9 -30.77 -4.61 11.76
N ALA A 10 -30.59 -5.35 12.87
CA ALA A 10 -29.39 -6.14 13.11
C ALA A 10 -29.21 -7.26 12.08
N VAL A 11 -30.29 -7.93 11.68
CA VAL A 11 -30.27 -8.97 10.64
C VAL A 11 -29.91 -8.37 9.28
N VAL A 12 -30.54 -7.25 8.90
CA VAL A 12 -30.25 -6.55 7.63
C VAL A 12 -28.79 -6.08 7.60
N ALA A 13 -28.29 -5.51 8.70
CA ALA A 13 -26.89 -5.12 8.82
C ALA A 13 -25.96 -6.34 8.69
N GLY A 14 -26.28 -7.46 9.37
CA GLY A 14 -25.51 -8.70 9.28
C GLY A 14 -25.40 -9.24 7.85
N ILE A 15 -26.51 -9.26 7.11
CA ILE A 15 -26.56 -9.68 5.71
C ILE A 15 -25.73 -8.73 4.84
N ALA A 16 -25.81 -7.41 5.06
CA ALA A 16 -25.07 -6.43 4.28
C ALA A 16 -23.55 -6.51 4.53
N PHE A 17 -23.11 -6.79 5.76
CA PHE A 17 -21.68 -6.88 6.11
C PHE A 17 -21.05 -8.25 5.82
N ALA A 18 -21.82 -9.34 5.82
CA ALA A 18 -21.34 -10.70 5.62
C ALA A 18 -20.37 -10.87 4.43
N PRO A 19 -20.66 -10.35 3.22
CA PRO A 19 -19.76 -10.45 2.07
C PRO A 19 -18.38 -9.78 2.26
N ARG A 20 -18.26 -8.84 3.20
CA ARG A 20 -17.05 -8.06 3.47
C ARG A 20 -16.23 -8.58 4.66
N LEU A 21 -16.83 -9.40 5.54
CA LEU A 21 -16.15 -9.97 6.70
C LEU A 21 -14.86 -10.73 6.36
N PRO A 22 -14.76 -11.53 5.28
CA PRO A 22 -13.50 -12.19 4.91
C PRO A 22 -12.35 -11.22 4.65
N ARG A 23 -12.65 -9.98 4.23
CA ARG A 23 -11.63 -8.95 3.98
C ARG A 23 -10.99 -8.43 5.26
N LEU A 24 -11.68 -8.54 6.39
CA LEU A 24 -11.10 -8.23 7.71
C LEU A 24 -10.08 -9.28 8.15
N ARG A 25 -10.22 -10.53 7.66
CA ARG A 25 -9.27 -11.61 7.94
C ARG A 25 -7.99 -11.51 7.10
N ARG A 26 -8.00 -10.76 5.99
CA ARG A 26 -6.77 -10.47 5.24
C ARG A 26 -5.80 -9.70 6.14
N ARG A 27 -4.66 -10.32 6.44
CA ARG A 27 -3.57 -9.69 7.18
C ARG A 27 -2.52 -9.19 6.21
N TYR A 28 -1.67 -8.29 6.70
CA TYR A 28 -0.41 -8.03 6.03
C TYR A 28 0.35 -9.35 5.97
N ASP A 29 0.73 -9.75 4.76
CA ASP A 29 1.39 -11.03 4.55
C ASP A 29 2.89 -10.82 4.72
N SER A 30 3.41 -11.16 5.90
CA SER A 30 4.84 -11.03 6.23
C SER A 30 5.73 -12.04 5.51
N ALA A 31 5.15 -13.06 4.85
CA ALA A 31 5.90 -13.96 3.97
C ALA A 31 6.13 -13.32 2.59
N ALA A 32 5.14 -12.54 2.11
CA ALA A 32 5.23 -11.82 0.85
C ALA A 32 5.92 -10.45 0.97
N LEU A 33 5.72 -9.76 2.10
CA LEU A 33 6.06 -8.34 2.26
C LEU A 33 6.86 -8.08 3.55
N GLN A 34 7.73 -7.08 3.50
CA GLN A 34 8.50 -6.59 4.64
C GLN A 34 8.19 -5.11 4.86
N ALA A 35 7.65 -4.75 6.03
CA ALA A 35 7.31 -3.37 6.34
C ALA A 35 8.55 -2.47 6.37
N LEU A 36 8.37 -1.18 6.10
CA LEU A 36 9.42 -0.18 6.26
C LEU A 36 9.95 -0.21 7.69
N SER A 37 11.22 -0.58 7.85
CA SER A 37 11.93 -0.55 9.13
C SER A 37 12.59 0.81 9.40
N ARG A 38 12.71 1.66 8.37
CA ARG A 38 13.49 2.91 8.42
C ARG A 38 12.59 4.11 8.64
N ARG A 39 12.94 4.97 9.60
CA ARG A 39 12.32 6.28 9.75
C ARG A 39 12.95 7.28 8.78
N PRO A 40 12.16 8.22 8.24
CA PRO A 40 12.71 9.29 7.42
C PRO A 40 13.68 10.17 8.23
N ASP A 41 14.67 10.72 7.55
CA ASP A 41 15.62 11.67 8.16
C ASP A 41 14.95 13.04 8.43
N MET A 42 15.67 13.96 9.06
CA MET A 42 15.15 15.32 9.31
C MET A 42 15.01 16.15 8.02
N ASN A 43 15.83 15.88 7.02
CA ASN A 43 15.74 16.57 5.74
C ASN A 43 14.62 15.93 4.91
N PRO A 44 13.53 16.63 4.59
CA PRO A 44 12.42 16.07 3.82
C PRO A 44 12.81 15.57 2.42
N GLY A 45 13.93 16.00 1.84
CA GLY A 45 14.26 15.75 0.44
C GLY A 45 13.43 16.61 -0.52
N ASP A 46 13.26 16.14 -1.75
CA ASP A 46 12.64 16.91 -2.84
C ASP A 46 11.09 16.90 -2.77
N GLU A 47 10.48 18.05 -2.46
CA GLU A 47 9.02 18.21 -2.39
C GLU A 47 8.31 18.04 -3.73
N ARG A 48 8.94 18.44 -4.85
CA ARG A 48 8.34 18.28 -6.18
C ARG A 48 8.19 16.80 -6.50
N LEU A 49 9.24 16.02 -6.27
CA LEU A 49 9.19 14.58 -6.48
C LEU A 49 8.13 13.90 -5.60
N LYS A 50 7.94 14.35 -4.35
CA LYS A 50 6.84 13.84 -3.49
C LYS A 50 5.46 14.11 -4.08
N LEU A 51 5.22 15.32 -4.62
CA LEU A 51 3.95 15.64 -5.26
C LEU A 51 3.70 14.77 -6.50
N GLU A 52 4.74 14.55 -7.31
CA GLU A 52 4.66 13.67 -8.47
C GLU A 52 4.41 12.21 -8.08
N LEU A 53 5.06 11.71 -7.03
CA LEU A 53 4.83 10.37 -6.50
C LEU A 53 3.42 10.22 -5.93
N ALA A 54 2.92 11.25 -5.23
CA ALA A 54 1.55 11.25 -4.69
C ALA A 54 0.49 11.26 -5.79
N ALA A 55 0.69 12.03 -6.86
CA ALA A 55 -0.18 12.03 -8.03
C ALA A 55 -0.15 10.66 -8.72
N TRP A 56 1.05 10.15 -9.02
CA TRP A 56 1.25 8.85 -9.66
C TRP A 56 0.62 7.69 -8.87
N ALA A 57 0.79 7.66 -7.54
CA ALA A 57 0.23 6.62 -6.70
C ALA A 57 -1.31 6.56 -6.82
N ARG A 58 -1.97 7.70 -7.04
CA ARG A 58 -3.43 7.79 -7.18
C ARG A 58 -3.92 7.52 -8.60
N THR A 59 -3.07 7.63 -9.62
CA THR A 59 -3.44 7.37 -11.01
C THR A 59 -4.05 5.98 -11.17
N GLY A 60 -5.29 5.89 -11.63
CA GLY A 60 -6.02 4.62 -11.83
C GLY A 60 -6.27 3.80 -10.56
N ALA A 61 -6.18 4.39 -9.37
CA ALA A 61 -6.45 3.71 -8.09
C ALA A 61 -7.93 3.36 -7.88
N GLY A 62 -8.83 4.01 -8.63
CA GLY A 62 -10.28 3.88 -8.49
C GLY A 62 -10.82 4.54 -7.21
N HIS A 63 -12.14 4.63 -7.12
CA HIS A 63 -12.83 5.28 -6.00
C HIS A 63 -13.01 4.36 -4.78
N GLY A 64 -12.86 3.05 -4.93
CA GLY A 64 -12.95 2.06 -3.84
C GLY A 64 -14.37 1.82 -3.30
N ALA A 65 -15.30 2.74 -3.52
CA ALA A 65 -16.72 2.54 -3.20
C ALA A 65 -17.39 1.56 -4.18
N THR A 66 -18.53 1.02 -3.77
CA THR A 66 -19.40 0.14 -4.56
C THR A 66 -20.84 0.42 -4.16
N LEU A 67 -21.80 0.19 -5.06
CA LEU A 67 -23.22 0.35 -4.73
C LEU A 67 -23.67 -0.79 -3.79
N LEU A 68 -23.30 -2.02 -4.14
CA LEU A 68 -23.73 -3.22 -3.42
C LEU A 68 -22.56 -3.83 -2.64
N PRO A 69 -22.81 -4.42 -1.45
CA PRO A 69 -21.74 -4.94 -0.60
C PRO A 69 -20.96 -6.12 -1.19
N TRP A 70 -21.57 -6.90 -2.10
CA TRP A 70 -20.90 -8.02 -2.79
C TRP A 70 -20.10 -7.61 -4.03
N GLN A 71 -20.26 -6.37 -4.52
CA GLN A 71 -19.50 -5.90 -5.68
C GLN A 71 -18.02 -5.72 -5.34
N ARG A 72 -17.17 -5.94 -6.33
CA ARG A 72 -15.74 -5.60 -6.28
C ARG A 72 -15.55 -4.17 -6.77
N PRO A 73 -14.81 -3.31 -6.05
CA PRO A 73 -14.50 -1.97 -6.54
C PRO A 73 -13.65 -2.05 -7.80
N ARG A 74 -13.92 -1.17 -8.77
CA ARG A 74 -13.10 -1.08 -9.99
C ARG A 74 -11.79 -0.36 -9.68
N VAL A 75 -10.68 -0.97 -10.10
CA VAL A 75 -9.34 -0.40 -10.04
C VAL A 75 -8.79 -0.37 -11.47
N PRO A 76 -8.92 0.76 -12.20
CA PRO A 76 -8.54 0.83 -13.61
C PRO A 76 -7.08 0.45 -13.89
N LEU A 77 -6.16 0.83 -13.00
CA LEU A 77 -4.75 0.47 -13.06
C LEU A 77 -4.35 -0.22 -11.76
N PRO A 78 -4.58 -1.55 -11.67
CA PRO A 78 -4.34 -2.31 -10.44
C PRO A 78 -2.85 -2.41 -10.11
N LEU A 79 -1.97 -2.41 -11.11
CA LEU A 79 -0.52 -2.44 -10.94
C LEU A 79 0.13 -1.36 -11.79
N THR A 80 1.00 -0.55 -11.19
CA THR A 80 1.86 0.39 -11.94
C THR A 80 3.26 0.38 -11.35
N LEU A 81 4.24 0.65 -12.22
CA LEU A 81 5.66 0.70 -11.90
C LEU A 81 6.19 2.12 -12.14
N ARG A 82 7.08 2.60 -11.29
CA ARG A 82 7.87 3.82 -11.50
C ARG A 82 9.32 3.59 -11.05
N SER A 83 10.27 4.23 -11.73
CA SER A 83 11.66 4.26 -11.31
C SER A 83 11.96 5.57 -10.59
N VAL A 84 12.80 5.50 -9.56
CA VAL A 84 13.33 6.64 -8.81
C VAL A 84 14.84 6.43 -8.65
N GLU A 85 15.62 7.47 -8.91
CA GLU A 85 17.08 7.39 -8.76
C GLU A 85 17.50 7.23 -7.30
N GLY A 86 18.64 6.55 -7.07
CA GLY A 86 19.12 6.23 -5.72
C GLY A 86 19.31 7.46 -4.84
N HIS A 87 19.76 8.58 -5.42
CA HIS A 87 20.02 9.81 -4.68
C HIS A 87 18.75 10.47 -4.12
N HIS A 88 17.57 10.02 -4.57
CA HIS A 88 16.27 10.41 -4.04
C HIS A 88 15.71 9.42 -2.99
N GLU A 89 16.51 8.46 -2.50
CA GLU A 89 16.11 7.46 -1.49
C GLU A 89 15.39 8.11 -0.31
N ASN A 90 15.96 9.17 0.28
CA ASN A 90 15.35 9.82 1.42
C ASN A 90 13.99 10.49 1.08
N THR A 91 13.87 11.12 -0.10
CA THR A 91 12.58 11.64 -0.58
C THR A 91 11.53 10.54 -0.68
N LEU A 92 11.91 9.36 -1.19
CA LEU A 92 11.04 8.19 -1.32
C LEU A 92 10.63 7.64 0.06
N VAL A 93 11.56 7.57 1.02
CA VAL A 93 11.26 7.16 2.40
C VAL A 93 10.27 8.12 3.04
N HIS A 94 10.47 9.44 2.94
CA HIS A 94 9.51 10.43 3.43
C HIS A 94 8.13 10.30 2.79
N PHE A 95 8.09 10.11 1.46
CA PHE A 95 6.84 9.89 0.75
C PHE A 95 6.11 8.65 1.26
N ALA A 96 6.80 7.50 1.32
CA ALA A 96 6.24 6.24 1.80
C ALA A 96 5.75 6.36 3.26
N TYR A 97 6.53 7.02 4.13
CA TYR A 97 6.18 7.26 5.52
C TYR A 97 4.89 8.06 5.67
N ARG A 98 4.74 9.14 4.88
CA ARG A 98 3.51 9.95 4.89
C ARG A 98 2.33 9.19 4.27
N LEU A 99 2.55 8.46 3.19
CA LEU A 99 1.53 7.68 2.51
C LEU A 99 0.97 6.55 3.39
N ALA A 100 1.83 5.91 4.19
CA ALA A 100 1.45 4.90 5.17
C ALA A 100 0.72 5.48 6.40
N GLY A 101 0.69 6.81 6.54
CA GLY A 101 0.01 7.48 7.64
C GLY A 101 0.75 7.39 8.98
N TYR A 102 2.03 6.98 9.00
CA TYR A 102 2.80 6.88 10.24
C TYR A 102 2.90 8.23 10.98
N HIS A 103 3.02 9.34 10.25
CA HIS A 103 2.96 10.69 10.83
C HIS A 103 1.69 10.97 11.66
N GLN A 104 0.54 10.40 11.28
CA GLN A 104 -0.73 10.59 12.02
C GLN A 104 -0.75 9.80 13.33
N LEU A 105 0.07 8.76 13.45
CA LEU A 105 0.22 8.01 14.70
C LEU A 105 1.15 8.72 15.68
N ASP A 106 2.19 9.39 15.18
CA ASP A 106 3.15 10.14 16.00
C ASP A 106 2.50 11.38 16.63
N GLU A 107 1.59 12.04 15.92
CA GLU A 107 0.90 13.25 16.38
C GLU A 107 -0.26 12.97 17.36
N ARG A 108 -0.69 11.70 17.53
CA ARG A 108 -1.90 11.35 18.28
C ARG A 108 -1.58 10.75 19.65
N SER A 109 -2.47 11.03 20.61
CA SER A 109 -2.48 10.35 21.90
C SER A 109 -2.71 8.83 21.76
N ARG A 110 -2.32 8.04 22.75
CA ARG A 110 -2.47 6.56 22.74
C ARG A 110 -3.90 6.10 22.41
N LEU A 111 -4.91 6.78 22.96
CA LEU A 111 -6.32 6.50 22.69
C LEU A 111 -6.73 6.90 21.27
N GLY A 112 -6.28 8.08 20.81
CA GLY A 112 -6.50 8.54 19.44
C GLY A 112 -5.88 7.60 18.39
N GLY A 113 -4.70 7.03 18.68
CA GLY A 113 -4.04 6.02 17.86
C GLY A 113 -4.76 4.67 17.85
N LEU A 114 -5.44 4.28 18.93
CA LEU A 114 -6.26 3.07 18.98
C LEU A 114 -7.54 3.23 18.14
N ILE A 115 -8.25 4.34 18.31
CA ILE A 115 -9.47 4.66 17.52
C ILE A 115 -9.12 4.73 16.03
N TYR A 116 -8.00 5.37 15.69
CA TYR A 116 -7.51 5.42 14.31
C TYR A 116 -7.25 4.02 13.75
N ARG A 117 -6.55 3.15 14.49
CA ARG A 117 -6.28 1.77 14.08
C ARG A 117 -7.56 0.97 13.87
N LEU A 118 -8.55 1.11 14.76
CA LEU A 118 -9.86 0.47 14.61
C LEU A 118 -10.60 0.96 13.36
N GLY A 119 -10.67 2.27 13.15
CA GLY A 119 -11.31 2.84 11.95
C GLY A 119 -10.65 2.36 10.66
N VAL A 120 -9.32 2.32 10.63
CA VAL A 120 -8.52 1.83 9.50
C VAL A 120 -8.69 0.32 9.30
N GLN A 121 -8.99 -0.44 10.36
CA GLN A 121 -9.32 -1.87 10.25
C GLN A 121 -10.75 -2.13 9.76
N LEU A 122 -11.74 -1.35 10.22
CA LEU A 122 -13.15 -1.54 9.88
C LEU A 122 -13.53 -0.98 8.50
N ARG A 123 -12.67 -0.17 7.89
CA ARG A 123 -12.91 0.47 6.59
C ARG A 123 -13.39 -0.45 5.45
N PRO A 124 -12.95 -1.71 5.32
CA PRO A 124 -13.48 -2.63 4.30
C PRO A 124 -15.00 -2.89 4.41
N LEU A 125 -15.59 -2.67 5.58
CA LEU A 125 -17.03 -2.76 5.83
C LEU A 125 -17.81 -1.54 5.31
N LEU A 126 -17.16 -0.40 5.11
CA LEU A 126 -17.79 0.82 4.63
C LEU A 126 -17.75 0.87 3.09
N TRP A 127 -18.36 -0.12 2.44
CA TRP A 127 -18.23 -0.33 0.99
C TRP A 127 -18.78 0.82 0.13
N PHE A 128 -19.69 1.62 0.67
CA PHE A 128 -20.33 2.74 -0.02
C PHE A 128 -19.53 4.05 0.14
N VAL A 129 -18.51 4.08 1.00
CA VAL A 129 -17.72 5.29 1.27
C VAL A 129 -16.53 5.35 0.31
N PRO A 130 -16.37 6.44 -0.47
CA PRO A 130 -15.21 6.61 -1.34
C PRO A 130 -13.88 6.61 -0.57
N ARG A 131 -12.82 6.14 -1.23
CA ARG A 131 -11.46 6.24 -0.71
C ARG A 131 -11.10 7.71 -0.57
N ARG A 132 -10.70 8.09 0.64
CA ARG A 132 -10.27 9.47 0.91
C ARG A 132 -8.80 9.65 0.51
N PRO A 133 -8.37 10.86 0.11
CA PRO A 133 -6.98 11.12 -0.28
C PRO A 133 -5.94 10.84 0.82
N ASP A 134 -6.35 10.92 2.08
CA ASP A 134 -5.57 10.72 3.31
C ASP A 134 -5.63 9.28 3.84
N THR A 135 -6.26 8.36 3.11
CA THR A 135 -6.35 6.95 3.52
C THR A 135 -4.95 6.36 3.54
N PRO A 136 -4.50 5.76 4.66
CA PRO A 136 -3.17 5.17 4.74
C PRO A 136 -3.06 3.98 3.78
N TRP A 137 -1.92 3.90 3.11
CA TRP A 137 -1.51 2.76 2.30
C TRP A 137 -0.73 1.78 3.17
N ASP A 138 -0.72 0.50 2.80
CA ASP A 138 0.31 -0.39 3.32
C ASP A 138 1.61 -0.12 2.54
N ASP A 139 2.76 -0.30 3.18
CA ASP A 139 4.06 -0.12 2.57
C ASP A 139 4.95 -1.35 2.76
N CYS A 140 5.82 -1.60 1.77
CA CYS A 140 6.71 -2.74 1.73
C CYS A 140 8.05 -2.36 1.09
N TRP A 141 9.15 -2.86 1.64
CA TRP A 141 10.50 -2.71 1.10
C TRP A 141 11.10 -4.09 0.83
N LEU A 142 11.37 -4.37 -0.44
CA LEU A 142 12.01 -5.59 -0.90
C LEU A 142 13.47 -5.30 -1.27
N THR A 143 14.37 -5.73 -0.41
CA THR A 143 15.84 -5.64 -0.61
C THR A 143 16.42 -6.91 -1.24
N ALA A 144 15.66 -8.01 -1.19
CA ALA A 144 16.03 -9.30 -1.77
C ALA A 144 14.78 -10.08 -2.19
N VAL A 145 14.94 -10.98 -3.16
CA VAL A 145 13.85 -11.78 -3.71
C VAL A 145 14.29 -13.25 -3.76
N ASP A 146 13.52 -14.12 -3.12
CA ASP A 146 13.69 -15.56 -3.18
C ASP A 146 12.44 -16.25 -3.75
N ALA A 147 12.56 -17.53 -4.11
CA ALA A 147 11.45 -18.29 -4.69
C ALA A 147 10.23 -18.38 -3.76
N PRO A 148 10.37 -18.65 -2.44
CA PRO A 148 9.23 -18.63 -1.51
C PRO A 148 8.49 -17.28 -1.50
N ARG A 149 9.21 -16.16 -1.50
CA ARG A 149 8.64 -14.83 -1.50
C ARG A 149 7.90 -14.52 -2.80
N LEU A 150 8.44 -14.94 -3.95
CA LEU A 150 7.74 -14.80 -5.24
C LEU A 150 6.43 -15.60 -5.27
N ILE A 151 6.43 -16.82 -4.73
CA ILE A 151 5.21 -17.64 -4.62
C ILE A 151 4.18 -16.96 -3.70
N ALA A 152 4.63 -16.40 -2.58
CA ALA A 152 3.77 -15.66 -1.66
C ALA A 152 3.20 -14.40 -2.33
N LEU A 153 4.02 -13.62 -3.03
CA LEU A 153 3.61 -12.43 -3.79
C LEU A 153 2.57 -12.75 -4.87
N ALA A 154 2.71 -13.86 -5.59
CA ALA A 154 1.75 -14.25 -6.61
C ALA A 154 0.35 -14.53 -6.04
N ARG A 155 0.27 -15.09 -4.83
CA ARG A 155 -1.00 -15.44 -4.16
C ARG A 155 -1.55 -14.33 -3.27
N TRP A 156 -0.74 -13.30 -3.04
CA TRP A 156 -1.06 -12.22 -2.12
C TRP A 156 -2.26 -11.40 -2.61
N GLN A 157 -3.15 -11.07 -1.68
CA GLN A 157 -4.30 -10.21 -1.94
C GLN A 157 -4.24 -9.01 -1.00
N PRO A 158 -3.89 -7.81 -1.51
CA PRO A 158 -3.81 -6.63 -0.67
C PRO A 158 -5.16 -6.33 0.00
N ARG A 159 -5.09 -6.04 1.30
CA ARG A 159 -6.24 -5.52 2.06
C ARG A 159 -6.48 -4.04 1.74
N ARG A 160 -5.41 -3.30 1.53
CA ARG A 160 -5.38 -1.85 1.31
C ARG A 160 -4.56 -1.50 0.08
N PRO A 161 -4.71 -0.28 -0.46
CA PRO A 161 -3.73 0.27 -1.40
C PRO A 161 -2.31 0.03 -0.87
N THR A 162 -1.41 -0.50 -1.68
CA THR A 162 -0.07 -0.90 -1.22
C THR A 162 1.01 -0.27 -2.09
N LEU A 163 2.03 0.30 -1.45
CA LEU A 163 3.27 0.75 -2.07
C LEU A 163 4.37 -0.28 -1.79
N ILE A 164 4.99 -0.81 -2.83
CA ILE A 164 6.13 -1.73 -2.76
C ILE A 164 7.35 -1.03 -3.33
N VAL A 165 8.39 -0.87 -2.53
CA VAL A 165 9.69 -0.35 -2.94
C VAL A 165 10.61 -1.53 -3.21
N LEU A 166 11.13 -1.62 -4.42
CA LEU A 166 12.17 -2.56 -4.83
C LEU A 166 13.50 -1.84 -4.64
N ASP A 167 14.17 -2.11 -3.53
CA ASP A 167 15.38 -1.39 -3.12
C ASP A 167 16.61 -2.01 -3.80
N ARG A 168 17.17 -1.30 -4.78
CA ARG A 168 18.45 -1.65 -5.44
C ARG A 168 18.49 -3.07 -6.03
N LEU A 169 17.33 -3.64 -6.36
CA LEU A 169 17.19 -4.93 -7.02
C LEU A 169 17.73 -4.88 -8.46
N GLN A 170 18.25 -5.99 -8.95
CA GLN A 170 18.67 -6.13 -10.33
C GLN A 170 17.45 -6.13 -11.27
N PRO A 171 17.60 -5.70 -12.53
CA PRO A 171 16.49 -5.69 -13.50
C PRO A 171 15.78 -7.05 -13.63
N ALA A 172 16.53 -8.16 -13.62
CA ALA A 172 15.96 -9.51 -13.68
C ALA A 172 15.10 -9.85 -12.45
N GLU A 173 15.49 -9.38 -11.26
CA GLU A 173 14.70 -9.58 -10.03
C GLU A 173 13.44 -8.72 -10.05
N VAL A 174 13.53 -7.48 -10.53
CA VAL A 174 12.38 -6.59 -10.74
C VAL A 174 11.37 -7.24 -11.69
N SER A 175 11.82 -7.82 -12.81
CA SER A 175 10.94 -8.52 -13.75
C SER A 175 10.21 -9.69 -13.10
N ARG A 176 10.89 -10.52 -12.30
CA ARG A 176 10.27 -11.64 -11.57
C ARG A 176 9.22 -11.18 -10.56
N VAL A 177 9.51 -10.10 -9.83
CA VAL A 177 8.54 -9.51 -8.89
C VAL A 177 7.32 -8.97 -9.64
N MET A 178 7.52 -8.27 -10.76
CA MET A 178 6.42 -7.74 -11.56
C MET A 178 5.55 -8.84 -12.17
N GLU A 179 6.14 -9.96 -12.58
CA GLU A 179 5.40 -11.14 -13.04
C GLU A 179 4.52 -11.72 -11.93
N ALA A 180 5.08 -11.94 -10.74
CA ALA A 180 4.32 -12.40 -9.58
C ALA A 180 3.18 -11.44 -9.21
N LEU A 181 3.46 -10.12 -9.18
CA LEU A 181 2.46 -9.10 -8.88
C LEU A 181 1.39 -8.95 -9.96
N THR A 182 1.69 -9.26 -11.22
CA THR A 182 0.69 -9.23 -12.30
C THR A 182 -0.42 -10.25 -12.04
N HIS A 183 -0.07 -11.43 -11.54
CA HIS A 183 -1.08 -12.42 -11.13
C HIS A 183 -1.95 -11.90 -9.99
N ALA A 184 -1.33 -11.38 -8.91
CA ALA A 184 -2.04 -10.78 -7.78
C ALA A 184 -2.94 -9.59 -8.22
N ALA A 185 -2.47 -8.76 -9.15
CA ALA A 185 -3.16 -7.59 -9.65
C ALA A 185 -4.41 -7.92 -10.49
N SER A 186 -4.48 -9.10 -11.09
CA SER A 186 -5.68 -9.54 -11.82
C SER A 186 -6.87 -9.86 -10.89
N LEU A 187 -6.59 -10.15 -9.63
CA LEU A 187 -7.58 -10.58 -8.63
C LEU A 187 -7.85 -9.53 -7.54
N THR A 188 -7.04 -8.46 -7.52
CA THR A 188 -7.07 -7.47 -6.46
C THR A 188 -8.24 -6.49 -6.58
N GLU A 189 -8.66 -5.98 -5.41
CA GLU A 189 -9.60 -4.87 -5.27
C GLU A 189 -8.90 -3.57 -4.85
N GLN A 190 -7.57 -3.62 -4.72
CA GLN A 190 -6.75 -2.52 -4.25
C GLN A 190 -5.59 -2.27 -5.21
N PRO A 191 -5.23 -1.00 -5.43
CA PRO A 191 -4.07 -0.67 -6.24
C PRO A 191 -2.77 -1.11 -5.56
N ILE A 192 -1.86 -1.63 -6.37
CA ILE A 192 -0.48 -1.97 -6.06
C ILE A 192 0.40 -0.98 -6.83
N ARG A 193 1.29 -0.30 -6.13
CA ARG A 193 2.23 0.69 -6.70
C ARG A 193 3.63 0.21 -6.41
N VAL A 194 4.42 0.04 -7.47
CA VAL A 194 5.78 -0.46 -7.36
C VAL A 194 6.74 0.65 -7.71
N VAL A 195 7.69 0.94 -6.84
CA VAL A 195 8.78 1.88 -7.08
C VAL A 195 10.09 1.11 -7.11
N VAL A 196 10.84 1.21 -8.21
CA VAL A 196 12.23 0.74 -8.27
C VAL A 196 13.11 1.88 -7.78
N LEU A 197 13.81 1.65 -6.68
CA LEU A 197 14.86 2.56 -6.22
C LEU A 197 16.17 2.12 -6.87
N GLY A 198 16.67 2.96 -7.78
CA GLY A 198 17.93 2.73 -8.47
C GLY A 198 19.11 2.70 -7.50
N ARG A 199 20.21 2.08 -7.94
CA ARG A 199 21.50 2.30 -7.28
C ARG A 199 21.97 3.70 -7.60
N ASP A 200 22.67 4.33 -6.67
CA ASP A 200 23.42 5.52 -7.00
C ASP A 200 24.39 5.18 -8.13
N SER A 201 24.15 5.77 -9.29
CA SER A 201 25.14 5.88 -10.36
C SER A 201 26.23 6.80 -9.84
N GLY A 202 27.12 6.22 -9.01
CA GLY A 202 28.19 6.94 -8.34
C GLY A 202 28.93 7.82 -9.34
N ARG A 203 28.96 9.11 -9.03
CA ARG A 203 30.11 10.02 -9.19
C ARG A 203 31.34 9.26 -9.70
N LYS A 204 31.72 9.48 -10.96
CA LYS A 204 33.02 9.03 -11.51
C LYS A 204 34.09 9.28 -10.44
N ALA A 205 34.76 8.23 -9.97
CA ALA A 205 35.95 8.39 -9.15
C ALA A 205 36.90 9.35 -9.89
N PRO A 206 37.49 10.36 -9.22
CA PRO A 206 38.46 11.22 -9.87
C PRO A 206 39.59 10.34 -10.40
N GLN A 207 39.77 10.37 -11.72
CA GLN A 207 40.88 9.76 -12.40
C GLN A 207 42.15 10.38 -11.80
N ARG A 208 42.84 9.65 -10.92
CA ARG A 208 44.21 10.00 -10.55
C ARG A 208 45.03 9.87 -11.82
N LYS A 209 45.37 11.00 -12.45
CA LYS A 209 46.46 11.06 -13.42
C LYS A 209 47.74 10.73 -12.66
N GLY A 210 48.30 9.57 -12.94
CA GLY A 210 49.72 9.28 -12.71
C GLY A 210 50.52 9.77 -13.90
#